data_AF-A0AAE1ACY7-F1
#
_entry.id   AF-A0AAE1ACY7-F1
#
_cell.length_a   1.000
_cell.length_b   1.000
_cell.length_c   1.000
_cell.angle_alpha   90.00
_cell.angle_beta   90.00
_cell.angle_gamma   90.00
#
_symmetry.space_group_name_H-M   'P 1'
#
loop_
_entity.id
_entity.type
_entity.pdbx_description
1 polymer ?
#
loop_
_entity_poly.entity_id
_entity_poly.type
_entity_poly.pdbx_seq_one_letter_code
_entity_poly.pdbx_strand_id
1 'polypeptide(L)'
;MVKHGMNITREITHHVNPGHIPVLTVDQPLYAISKRIQWKWPDDYGERQYVKLVDGLHIEMAMLKAIGDWLDGSGWTHVMISM
;
A
#
# COMPACT_ATOMS: atom_id res chain seq x y z
N MET A 1 8.48 -13.40 6.45
CA MET A 1 8.67 -12.53 5.27
C MET A 1 8.34 -11.07 5.56
N VAL A 2 7.10 -10.70 5.90
CA VAL A 2 6.71 -9.28 6.11
C VAL A 2 7.58 -8.56 7.15
N LYS A 3 7.72 -9.10 8.38
CA LYS A 3 8.59 -8.52 9.42
C LYS A 3 10.04 -8.30 8.96
N HIS A 4 10.58 -9.23 8.18
CA HIS A 4 11.93 -9.12 7.63
C HIS A 4 12.03 -7.98 6.59
N GLY A 5 11.04 -7.86 5.70
CA GLY A 5 10.94 -6.72 4.79
C GLY A 5 10.82 -5.37 5.52
N MET A 6 10.10 -5.34 6.64
CA MET A 6 10.04 -4.15 7.52
C MET A 6 11.42 -3.81 8.08
N ASN A 7 12.19 -4.80 8.54
CA ASN A 7 13.54 -4.55 9.03
C ASN A 7 14.44 -3.99 7.92
N ILE A 8 14.47 -4.63 6.75
CA ILE A 8 15.27 -4.15 5.61
C ILE A 8 14.92 -2.70 5.27
N THR A 9 13.63 -2.39 5.16
CA THR A 9 13.19 -1.02 4.83
C THR A 9 13.64 -0.02 5.90
N ARG A 10 13.56 -0.37 7.19
CA ARG A 10 14.08 0.48 8.28
C ARG A 10 15.58 0.70 8.16
N GLU A 11 16.37 -0.35 7.94
CA GLU A 11 17.82 -0.23 7.78
C GLU A 11 18.18 0.65 6.57
N ILE A 12 17.45 0.49 5.45
CA ILE A 12 17.62 1.35 4.27
C ILE A 12 17.28 2.80 4.61
N THR A 13 16.14 3.07 5.26
CA THR A 13 15.77 4.43 5.67
C THR A 13 16.84 5.03 6.56
N HIS A 14 17.33 4.30 7.57
CA HIS A 14 18.37 4.82 8.46
C HIS A 14 19.70 5.06 7.74
N HIS A 15 20.02 4.27 6.72
CA HIS A 15 21.22 4.45 5.92
C HIS A 15 21.14 5.68 5.00
N VAL A 16 20.03 5.84 4.26
CA VAL A 16 19.88 6.90 3.26
C VAL A 16 19.30 8.21 3.84
N ASN A 17 18.63 8.12 4.98
CA ASN A 17 17.95 9.23 5.65
C ASN A 17 17.96 9.08 7.19
N PRO A 18 19.13 9.26 7.84
CA PRO A 18 19.29 9.05 9.26
C PRO A 18 18.33 9.90 10.11
N GLY A 19 17.74 9.29 11.14
CA GLY A 19 16.84 9.99 12.08
C GLY A 19 15.39 10.13 11.60
N HIS A 20 15.07 9.73 10.36
CA HIS A 20 13.70 9.73 9.86
C HIS A 20 12.98 8.41 10.14
N ILE A 21 11.67 8.50 10.32
CA ILE A 21 10.80 7.34 10.53
C ILE A 21 10.58 6.62 9.18
N PRO A 22 10.82 5.30 9.10
CA PRO A 22 10.58 4.54 7.87
C PRO A 22 9.09 4.51 7.52
N VAL A 23 8.81 4.66 6.23
CA VAL A 23 7.48 4.55 5.64
C VAL A 23 7.45 3.33 4.72
N LEU A 24 6.40 2.51 4.80
CA LEU A 24 6.19 1.40 3.88
C LEU A 24 4.75 1.40 3.39
N THR A 25 4.59 1.49 2.07
CA THR A 25 3.36 1.27 1.33
C THR A 25 3.29 -0.21 0.93
N VAL A 26 2.16 -0.87 1.21
CA VAL A 26 1.95 -2.28 0.84
C VAL A 26 0.49 -2.56 0.52
N ASP A 27 0.24 -3.49 -0.41
CA ASP A 27 -1.10 -3.94 -0.76
C ASP A 27 -1.88 -4.49 0.45
N GLN A 28 -3.20 -4.52 0.33
CA GLN A 28 -4.14 -4.82 1.42
C GLN A 28 -3.78 -6.04 2.30
N PRO A 29 -3.41 -7.22 1.76
CA PRO A 29 -3.05 -8.38 2.59
C PRO A 29 -1.76 -8.16 3.40
N LEU A 30 -0.76 -7.54 2.77
CA LEU A 30 0.52 -7.23 3.39
C LEU A 30 0.38 -6.09 4.40
N TYR A 31 -0.51 -5.13 4.14
CA TYR A 31 -0.87 -4.10 5.10
C TYR A 31 -1.47 -4.70 6.38
N ALA A 32 -2.46 -5.58 6.24
CA ALA A 32 -3.09 -6.24 7.39
C ALA A 32 -2.07 -7.03 8.24
N ILE A 33 -1.19 -7.80 7.60
CA ILE A 33 -0.11 -8.51 8.29
C ILE A 33 0.86 -7.53 8.97
N SER A 34 1.22 -6.44 8.28
CA SER A 34 2.10 -5.40 8.83
C SER A 34 1.49 -4.73 10.07
N LYS A 35 0.19 -4.38 10.05
CA LYS A 35 -0.50 -3.83 11.22
C LYS A 35 -0.52 -4.80 12.39
N ARG A 36 -0.75 -6.09 12.14
CA ARG A 36 -0.67 -7.13 13.18
C ARG A 36 0.72 -7.22 13.81
N ILE A 37 1.78 -7.00 13.03
CA ILE A 37 3.16 -6.91 13.54
C ILE A 37 3.32 -5.66 14.40
N GLN A 38 2.82 -4.49 13.96
CA GLN A 38 2.88 -3.25 14.75
C GLN A 38 2.18 -3.40 16.11
N TRP A 39 1.01 -4.03 16.15
CA TRP A 39 0.28 -4.26 17.40
C TRP A 39 0.94 -5.30 18.31
N LYS A 40 1.61 -6.30 17.73
CA LYS A 40 2.30 -7.33 18.52
C LYS A 40 3.60 -6.84 19.15
N TRP A 41 4.29 -5.88 18.51
CA TRP A 41 5.57 -5.33 18.95
C TRP A 41 5.57 -3.81 18.82
N PRO A 42 4.80 -3.10 19.66
CA PRO A 42 4.59 -1.66 19.54
C PRO A 42 5.86 -0.84 19.79
N ASP A 43 6.78 -1.32 20.63
CA ASP A 43 8.02 -0.60 20.92
C ASP A 43 8.95 -0.57 19.71
N ASP A 44 9.03 -1.67 18.95
CA ASP A 44 9.93 -1.79 17.79
C ASP A 44 9.30 -1.34 16.46
N TYR A 45 7.98 -1.51 16.31
CA TYR A 45 7.27 -1.34 15.04
C TYR A 45 6.00 -0.50 15.15
N GLY A 46 5.71 0.08 16.32
CA GLY A 46 4.53 0.93 16.50
C GLY A 46 4.51 2.13 15.56
N GLU A 47 3.39 2.83 15.52
CA GLU A 47 3.15 3.89 14.52
C GLU A 47 4.11 5.07 14.63
N ARG A 48 4.68 5.30 15.81
CA ARG A 48 5.74 6.30 16.04
C ARG A 48 7.12 5.86 15.53
N GLN A 49 7.33 4.55 15.35
CA GLN A 49 8.61 3.95 14.95
C GLN A 49 8.58 3.54 13.47
N TYR A 50 7.38 3.36 12.92
CA TYR A 50 7.21 2.90 11.55
C TYR A 50 5.82 3.32 11.03
N VAL A 51 5.79 4.07 9.93
CA VAL A 51 4.53 4.42 9.26
C VAL A 51 4.17 3.34 8.24
N LYS A 52 2.95 2.80 8.35
CA LYS A 52 2.36 1.88 7.37
C LYS A 52 1.25 2.59 6.62
N LEU A 53 1.34 2.54 5.29
CA LEU A 53 0.31 3.06 4.40
C LEU A 53 -0.26 1.90 3.60
N VAL A 54 -1.58 1.87 3.44
CA VAL A 54 -2.22 0.96 2.49
C VAL A 54 -1.83 1.44 1.10
N ASP A 55 -1.18 0.58 0.33
CA ASP A 55 -1.00 0.81 -1.09
C ASP A 55 -2.26 0.34 -1.82
N GLY A 56 -2.86 1.24 -2.58
CA GLY A 56 -4.06 0.98 -3.35
C GLY A 56 -3.78 0.71 -4.82
N LEU A 57 -2.56 1.02 -5.30
CA LEU A 57 -2.31 1.22 -6.73
C LEU A 57 -2.63 -0.03 -7.57
N HIS A 58 -2.26 -1.23 -7.14
CA HIS A 58 -2.53 -2.45 -7.92
C HIS A 58 -4.00 -2.87 -7.89
N ILE A 59 -4.70 -2.68 -6.77
CA ILE A 59 -6.14 -2.93 -6.67
C ILE A 59 -6.92 -1.90 -7.48
N GLU A 60 -6.51 -0.63 -7.42
CA GLU A 60 -7.11 0.46 -8.18
C GLU A 60 -6.94 0.23 -9.68
N MET A 61 -5.73 -0.13 -10.14
CA MET A 61 -5.50 -0.49 -11.53
C MET A 61 -6.32 -1.71 -11.98
N ALA A 62 -6.42 -2.76 -11.16
CA ALA A 62 -7.22 -3.93 -11.50
C ALA A 62 -8.72 -3.62 -11.56
N MET A 63 -9.21 -2.80 -10.62
CA MET A 63 -10.60 -2.33 -10.59
C MET A 63 -10.92 -1.44 -11.79
N LEU A 64 -10.07 -0.46 -12.09
CA LEU A 64 -10.25 0.43 -13.24
C LEU A 64 -10.23 -0.35 -14.55
N LYS A 65 -9.37 -1.37 -14.67
CA LYS A 65 -9.36 -2.25 -15.84
C LYS A 65 -10.66 -3.06 -15.94
N ALA A 66 -11.11 -3.67 -14.85
CA ALA A 66 -12.37 -4.42 -14.84
C ALA A 66 -13.58 -3.54 -15.17
N ILE A 67 -13.60 -2.29 -14.70
CA ILE A 67 -14.62 -1.29 -15.05
C ILE A 67 -14.52 -0.94 -16.54
N GLY A 68 -13.30 -0.70 -17.06
CA GLY A 68 -13.08 -0.45 -18.48
C GLY A 68 -13.61 -1.59 -19.36
N ASP A 69 -13.26 -2.83 -19.02
CA ASP A 69 -13.71 -4.03 -19.73
C ASP A 69 -15.25 -4.19 -19.65
N TRP A 70 -15.87 -3.81 -18.53
CA TRP A 70 -17.32 -3.86 -18.36
C TRP A 70 -18.05 -2.78 -19.19
N LEU A 71 -17.45 -1.59 -19.29
CA LEU A 71 -18.02 -0.46 -20.03
C LEU A 71 -17.78 -0.59 -21.54
N ASP A 72 -16.75 -1.31 -21.97
CA ASP A 72 -16.48 -1.54 -23.39
C ASP A 72 -17.65 -2.26 -24.08
N GLY A 73 -18.06 -1.75 -25.24
CA GLY A 73 -19.25 -2.24 -25.97
C GLY A 73 -20.61 -1.99 -25.30
N SER A 74 -20.67 -1.43 -24.08
CA SER A 74 -21.93 -1.20 -23.35
C SER A 74 -22.72 0.04 -23.80
N GLY A 75 -22.10 0.91 -24.62
CA GLY A 75 -22.67 2.21 -25.02
C GLY A 75 -22.52 3.33 -23.98
N TRP A 76 -22.22 3.01 -22.72
CA TRP A 76 -21.99 4.01 -21.67
C TRP A 76 -20.74 4.85 -21.92
N THR A 77 -19.73 4.29 -22.57
CA THR A 77 -18.52 5.03 -22.98
C THR A 77 -18.86 6.21 -23.89
N HIS A 78 -19.82 6.06 -24.81
CA HIS A 78 -20.30 7.14 -25.66
C HIS A 78 -21.09 8.20 -24.89
N VAL A 79 -21.94 7.79 -23.95
CA VAL A 79 -22.72 8.71 -23.11
C VAL A 79 -21.80 9.58 -22.25
N MET A 80 -20.79 8.99 -21.63
CA MET A 80 -19.83 9.70 -20.78
C MET A 80 -18.94 10.69 -21.54
N ILE A 81 -18.64 10.44 -22.82
CA ILE A 81 -17.83 11.36 -23.65
C ILE A 81 -18.69 12.52 -24.20
N SER A 82 -20.02 12.36 -24.25
CA SER A 82 -20.94 13.35 -24.81
C SER A 82 -21.47 14.40 -23.82
N MET A 83 -21.13 14.27 -22.53
CA MET A 83 -21.40 15.26 -21.46
C MET A 83 -20.20 16.18 -21.25
#